data_AF-A0AAD9YWK3-F1
#
_entry.id   AF-A0AAD9YWK3-F1
#
_cell.length_a   1.000
_cell.length_b   1.000
_cell.length_c   1.000
_cell.angle_alpha   90.00
_cell.angle_beta   90.00
_cell.angle_gamma   90.00
#
_symmetry.space_group_name_H-M   'P 1'
#
loop_
_entity.id
_entity.type
_entity.pdbx_description
1 polymer ?
#
loop_
_entity_poly.entity_id
_entity_poly.type
_entity_poly.pdbx_seq_one_letter_code
_entity_poly.pdbx_strand_id
1 'polypeptide(L)'
;MALPMKFPQYTAFSRPQWTRLPTKEPLSSDAKAEVKTDLRNYFTSYRRDGSFRMEAKFSWTSERMALTLNHSRPTKNLDPKQLKSICNKPTLLYWAFSAQRDDRCPLLPFGCIYKEWFRYHNNKPDIEFGHFFANPIRMTSTGPATIGGILEAHQALCDQVSTLLHNISRGKARELLMGSWPNTEHYRMLPLCRAIVVVLDQFEEDTEEEADGSISVDKASLRQTILMVSTGDDSGLSAPISFESIKAQTLPLARSDVPSISSINMVRVPLTTAVQFVADLERREEAAFPDSRHHSAMDSSLSPRKDGDTETFAFGADMWVDKIMQEAEEKGIDGVFETWESVRRVEARKRGEKFGEFGPYHFHAKWK
;
A
#
# COMPACT_ATOMS: atom_id res chain seq x y z
N MET A 1 -20.14 -41.46 0.14
CA MET A 1 -20.30 -40.81 -1.18
C MET A 1 -20.60 -39.34 -0.94
N ALA A 2 -19.58 -38.48 -0.98
CA ALA A 2 -19.75 -37.04 -0.85
C ALA A 2 -20.25 -36.48 -2.19
N LEU A 3 -21.33 -35.69 -2.16
CA LEU A 3 -21.87 -35.01 -3.33
C LEU A 3 -20.91 -33.90 -3.77
N PRO A 4 -20.70 -33.68 -5.09
CA PRO A 4 -19.86 -32.59 -5.56
C PRO A 4 -20.47 -31.24 -5.19
N MET A 5 -19.67 -30.42 -4.52
CA MET A 5 -20.03 -29.06 -4.12
C MET A 5 -20.26 -28.20 -5.38
N LYS A 6 -21.45 -27.65 -5.56
CA LYS A 6 -21.76 -26.71 -6.66
C LYS A 6 -21.24 -25.33 -6.28
N PHE A 7 -20.11 -24.92 -6.85
CA PHE A 7 -19.59 -23.56 -6.71
C PHE A 7 -20.47 -22.51 -7.42
N PRO A 8 -20.43 -21.23 -6.99
CA PRO A 8 -21.18 -20.15 -7.62
C PRO A 8 -20.77 -20.01 -9.09
N GLN A 9 -21.76 -19.92 -9.98
CA GLN A 9 -21.57 -19.69 -11.41
C GLN A 9 -21.05 -18.26 -11.64
N TYR A 10 -19.73 -18.06 -11.51
CA TYR A 10 -19.06 -16.89 -12.05
C TYR A 10 -19.20 -16.90 -13.58
N THR A 11 -19.62 -15.77 -14.13
CA THR A 11 -20.04 -15.57 -15.52
C THR A 11 -19.00 -16.08 -16.53
N ALA A 12 -19.52 -16.77 -17.56
CA ALA A 12 -18.80 -17.56 -18.52
C ALA A 12 -18.01 -16.69 -19.53
N PHE A 13 -16.70 -16.53 -19.29
CA PHE A 13 -15.73 -16.52 -20.37
C PHE A 13 -15.19 -17.94 -20.54
N SER A 14 -15.00 -18.37 -21.79
CA SER A 14 -14.70 -19.74 -22.22
C SER A 14 -13.40 -20.29 -21.60
N ARG A 15 -13.48 -20.83 -20.39
CA ARG A 15 -12.37 -21.58 -19.79
C ARG A 15 -12.10 -22.84 -20.63
N PRO A 16 -10.82 -23.18 -20.91
CA PRO A 16 -10.47 -24.40 -21.64
C PRO A 16 -11.14 -25.65 -21.02
N GLN A 17 -11.56 -26.61 -21.84
CA GLN A 17 -12.28 -27.80 -21.35
C GLN A 17 -11.49 -28.57 -20.27
N TRP A 18 -10.16 -28.57 -20.36
CA TRP A 18 -9.30 -29.27 -19.40
C TRP A 18 -9.43 -28.72 -17.96
N THR A 19 -9.81 -27.45 -17.77
CA THR A 19 -10.00 -26.89 -16.42
C THR A 19 -11.21 -27.49 -15.70
N ARG A 20 -12.10 -28.18 -16.43
CA ARG A 20 -13.32 -28.83 -15.92
C ARG A 20 -13.13 -30.32 -15.64
N LEU A 21 -11.99 -30.88 -16.05
CA LEU A 21 -11.69 -32.28 -15.77
C LEU A 21 -11.33 -32.46 -14.30
N PRO A 22 -11.75 -33.58 -13.67
CA PRO A 22 -11.30 -33.92 -12.33
C PRO A 22 -9.78 -34.06 -12.28
N THR A 23 -9.17 -33.62 -11.19
CA THR A 23 -7.75 -33.86 -10.95
C THR A 23 -7.49 -35.35 -10.78
N LYS A 24 -6.43 -35.87 -11.43
CA LYS A 24 -6.00 -37.25 -11.23
C LYS A 24 -5.32 -37.37 -9.88
N GLU A 25 -5.87 -38.22 -9.01
CA GLU A 25 -5.35 -38.48 -7.67
C GLU A 25 -4.78 -39.90 -7.54
N PRO A 26 -3.76 -40.11 -6.66
CA PRO A 26 -3.06 -39.09 -5.89
C PRO A 26 -2.09 -38.28 -6.76
N LEU A 27 -1.81 -37.03 -6.36
CA LEU A 27 -0.75 -36.23 -6.98
C LEU A 27 0.62 -36.88 -6.76
N SER A 28 1.48 -36.84 -7.78
CA SER A 28 2.89 -37.22 -7.62
C SER A 28 3.60 -36.27 -6.66
N SER A 29 4.73 -36.69 -6.09
CA SER A 29 5.53 -35.86 -5.19
C SER A 29 5.94 -34.53 -5.83
N ASP A 30 6.32 -34.55 -7.11
CA ASP A 30 6.68 -33.34 -7.87
C ASP A 30 5.48 -32.41 -8.06
N ALA A 31 4.32 -32.96 -8.42
CA ALA A 31 3.09 -32.18 -8.56
C ALA A 31 2.66 -31.56 -7.21
N LYS A 32 2.78 -32.31 -6.10
CA LYS A 32 2.53 -31.76 -4.76
C LYS A 32 3.48 -30.59 -4.44
N ALA A 33 4.76 -30.70 -4.78
CA ALA A 33 5.74 -29.64 -4.53
C ALA A 33 5.45 -28.35 -5.34
N GLU A 34 5.06 -28.51 -6.61
CA GLU A 34 4.66 -27.38 -7.46
C GLU A 34 3.37 -26.72 -6.96
N VAL A 35 2.38 -27.51 -6.54
CA VAL A 35 1.14 -27.00 -5.93
C VAL A 35 1.43 -26.25 -4.64
N LYS A 36 2.27 -26.79 -3.75
CA LYS A 36 2.71 -26.07 -2.54
C LYS A 36 3.37 -24.74 -2.87
N THR A 37 4.21 -24.70 -3.91
CA THR A 37 4.86 -23.46 -4.36
C THR A 37 3.84 -22.44 -4.89
N ASP A 38 2.89 -22.89 -5.71
CA ASP A 38 1.82 -22.05 -6.22
C ASP A 38 0.90 -21.52 -5.10
N LEU A 39 0.56 -22.36 -4.12
CA LEU A 39 -0.21 -21.97 -2.94
C LEU A 39 0.52 -20.90 -2.11
N ARG A 40 1.85 -21.01 -1.92
CA ARG A 40 2.64 -19.94 -1.27
C ARG A 40 2.52 -18.62 -2.04
N ASN A 41 2.68 -18.67 -3.36
CA ASN A 41 2.53 -17.49 -4.21
C ASN A 41 1.11 -16.91 -4.15
N TYR A 42 0.09 -17.77 -4.13
CA TYR A 42 -1.31 -17.36 -3.96
C TYR A 42 -1.52 -16.64 -2.61
N PHE A 43 -0.97 -17.20 -1.53
CA PHE A 43 -1.05 -16.61 -0.19
C PHE A 43 -0.42 -15.21 -0.18
N THR A 44 0.79 -15.06 -0.70
CA THR A 44 1.47 -13.75 -0.76
C THR A 44 0.75 -12.78 -1.70
N SER A 45 0.62 -13.12 -2.98
CA SER A 45 0.20 -12.16 -4.01
C SER A 45 -1.31 -11.92 -4.09
N TYR A 46 -2.13 -12.93 -3.82
CA TYR A 46 -3.59 -12.76 -3.91
C TYR A 46 -4.21 -12.38 -2.57
N ARG A 47 -3.78 -13.03 -1.48
CA ARG A 47 -4.41 -12.84 -0.17
C ARG A 47 -3.79 -11.68 0.60
N ARG A 48 -2.49 -11.69 0.85
CA ARG A 48 -1.82 -10.63 1.64
C ARG A 48 -1.75 -9.33 0.89
N ASP A 49 -1.08 -9.32 -0.28
CA ASP A 49 -0.96 -8.13 -1.12
C ASP A 49 -2.34 -7.63 -1.57
N GLY A 50 -3.28 -8.54 -1.87
CA GLY A 50 -4.65 -8.19 -2.23
C GLY A 50 -5.42 -7.50 -1.10
N SER A 51 -5.31 -7.99 0.14
CA SER A 51 -5.91 -7.35 1.31
C SER A 51 -5.30 -5.97 1.56
N PHE A 52 -3.98 -5.89 1.58
CA PHE A 52 -3.27 -4.62 1.73
C PHE A 52 -3.66 -3.61 0.65
N ARG A 53 -3.71 -4.04 -0.62
CA ARG A 53 -4.12 -3.21 -1.75
C ARG A 53 -5.53 -2.64 -1.58
N MET A 54 -6.47 -3.46 -1.11
CA MET A 54 -7.84 -3.03 -0.86
C MET A 54 -7.91 -2.02 0.28
N GLU A 55 -7.21 -2.26 1.38
CA GLU A 55 -7.14 -1.35 2.53
C GLU A 55 -6.45 -0.02 2.15
N ALA A 56 -5.34 -0.08 1.41
CA ALA A 56 -4.63 1.10 0.90
C ALA A 56 -5.55 1.92 0.00
N LYS A 57 -6.23 1.29 -0.98
CA LYS A 57 -7.21 1.97 -1.83
C LYS A 57 -8.35 2.58 -1.01
N PHE A 58 -8.87 1.85 -0.03
CA PHE A 58 -9.95 2.33 0.83
C PHE A 58 -9.51 3.55 1.65
N SER A 59 -8.29 3.54 2.20
CA SER A 59 -7.74 4.66 2.95
C SER A 59 -7.58 5.93 2.10
N TRP A 60 -7.26 5.78 0.80
CA TRP A 60 -7.16 6.90 -0.13
C TRP A 60 -8.52 7.43 -0.56
N THR A 61 -9.49 6.55 -0.80
CA THR A 61 -10.81 6.91 -1.37
C THR A 61 -11.88 7.28 -0.34
N SER A 62 -11.71 6.87 0.91
CA SER A 62 -12.73 7.08 1.95
C SER A 62 -12.52 8.41 2.68
N GLU A 63 -13.49 9.32 2.59
CA GLU A 63 -13.49 10.57 3.36
C GLU A 63 -13.42 10.34 4.88
N ARG A 64 -13.90 9.19 5.37
CA ARG A 64 -13.82 8.82 6.78
C ARG A 64 -12.42 8.45 7.23
N MET A 65 -11.58 7.98 6.31
CA MET A 65 -10.19 7.57 6.58
C MET A 65 -9.21 8.71 6.28
N ALA A 66 -9.59 9.60 5.36
CA ALA A 66 -8.78 10.73 4.96
C ALA A 66 -8.68 11.77 6.09
N LEU A 67 -7.44 12.15 6.39
CA LEU A 67 -7.18 13.32 7.21
C LEU A 67 -7.49 14.56 6.38
N THR A 68 -8.30 15.47 6.93
CA THR A 68 -8.66 16.71 6.26
C THR A 68 -8.15 17.90 7.07
N LEU A 69 -7.38 18.77 6.43
CA LEU A 69 -6.88 20.01 7.03
C LEU A 69 -7.73 21.20 6.60
N ASN A 70 -8.23 21.92 7.60
CA ASN A 70 -8.92 23.21 7.47
C ASN A 70 -8.38 24.20 8.54
N HIS A 71 -8.45 25.51 8.27
CA HIS A 71 -7.97 26.57 9.16
C HIS A 71 -8.68 26.56 10.52
N SER A 72 -9.88 26.02 10.59
CA SER A 72 -10.73 26.08 11.79
C SER A 72 -10.47 24.97 12.80
N ARG A 73 -9.71 23.92 12.46
CA ARG A 73 -9.31 22.86 13.40
C ARG A 73 -7.96 22.25 12.98
N PRO A 74 -6.84 22.44 13.72
CA PRO A 74 -5.90 21.33 13.85
C PRO A 74 -6.72 20.10 14.25
N THR A 75 -6.43 18.92 13.70
CA THR A 75 -7.18 17.67 13.94
C THR A 75 -7.32 17.43 15.44
N LYS A 76 -8.34 17.98 16.11
CA LYS A 76 -8.31 18.14 17.57
C LYS A 76 -8.24 16.81 18.30
N ASN A 77 -8.68 15.73 17.67
CA ASN A 77 -8.48 14.36 18.12
C ASN A 77 -8.31 13.45 16.90
N LEU A 78 -7.13 12.86 16.74
CA LEU A 78 -6.94 11.74 15.82
C LEU A 78 -7.67 10.52 16.37
N ASP A 79 -8.48 9.88 15.54
CA ASP A 79 -9.04 8.57 15.88
C ASP A 79 -8.02 7.44 15.60
N PRO A 80 -8.28 6.20 16.05
CA PRO A 80 -7.33 5.09 15.85
C PRO A 80 -7.04 4.78 14.37
N LYS A 81 -7.99 4.98 13.46
CA LYS A 81 -7.81 4.71 12.02
C LYS A 81 -6.95 5.79 11.37
N GLN A 82 -7.16 7.04 11.75
CA GLN A 82 -6.34 8.17 11.34
C GLN A 82 -4.90 8.06 11.87
N LEU A 83 -4.72 7.56 13.10
CA LEU A 83 -3.38 7.30 13.62
C LEU A 83 -2.66 6.22 12.80
N LYS A 84 -3.35 5.12 12.46
CA LYS A 84 -2.80 4.06 11.59
C LYS A 84 -2.43 4.57 10.20
N SER A 85 -3.14 5.57 9.68
CA SER A 85 -2.84 6.11 8.35
C SER A 85 -1.54 6.93 8.31
N ILE A 86 -1.08 7.45 9.44
CA ILE A 86 0.20 8.19 9.57
C ILE A 86 1.36 7.25 9.93
N CYS A 87 1.12 6.24 10.76
CA CYS A 87 2.16 5.29 11.16
C CYS A 87 2.70 4.48 9.98
N ASN A 88 3.97 4.09 10.07
CA ASN A 88 4.68 3.28 9.09
C ASN A 88 4.58 3.86 7.67
N LYS A 89 4.67 5.20 7.57
CA LYS A 89 4.84 5.91 6.31
C LYS A 89 6.16 6.68 6.39
N PRO A 90 7.04 6.61 5.39
CA PRO A 90 8.23 7.45 5.34
C PRO A 90 7.88 8.90 4.99
N THR A 91 6.70 9.18 4.44
CA THR A 91 6.23 10.56 4.19
C THR A 91 4.70 10.64 4.17
N LEU A 92 4.15 11.84 4.13
CA LEU A 92 2.71 12.11 3.97
C LEU A 92 2.49 12.90 2.68
N LEU A 93 1.39 12.59 1.98
CA LEU A 93 1.02 13.26 0.74
C LEU A 93 -0.04 14.31 1.00
N TYR A 94 0.32 15.58 0.86
CA TYR A 94 -0.60 16.70 0.97
C TYR A 94 -1.28 16.91 -0.38
N TRP A 95 -2.58 16.64 -0.43
CA TRP A 95 -3.40 16.82 -1.62
C TRP A 95 -4.04 18.20 -1.61
N ALA A 96 -3.42 19.12 -2.36
CA ALA A 96 -3.83 20.51 -2.39
C ALA A 96 -5.20 20.72 -3.01
N PHE A 97 -5.90 21.74 -2.54
CA PHE A 97 -7.19 22.13 -3.09
C PHE A 97 -7.10 22.46 -4.59
N SER A 98 -5.99 23.04 -5.06
CA SER A 98 -5.73 23.31 -6.49
C SER A 98 -5.65 22.05 -7.36
N ALA A 99 -5.24 20.92 -6.76
CA ALA A 99 -5.15 19.61 -7.41
C ALA A 99 -6.42 18.76 -7.22
N GLN A 100 -7.47 19.30 -6.59
CA GLN A 100 -8.75 18.62 -6.44
C GLN A 100 -9.61 18.83 -7.68
N ARG A 101 -10.33 17.78 -8.09
CA ARG A 101 -11.31 17.78 -9.19
C ARG A 101 -12.56 17.07 -8.71
N ASP A 102 -13.70 17.76 -8.73
CA ASP A 102 -15.01 17.24 -8.31
C ASP A 102 -15.01 16.53 -6.94
N ASP A 103 -14.14 16.94 -6.02
CA ASP A 103 -13.92 16.28 -4.72
C ASP A 103 -13.56 14.78 -4.80
N ARG A 104 -13.18 14.28 -5.99
CA ARG A 104 -12.81 12.87 -6.21
C ARG A 104 -11.36 12.62 -5.84
N CYS A 105 -11.13 11.58 -5.04
CA CYS A 105 -9.81 11.09 -4.65
C CYS A 105 -8.87 10.95 -5.86
N PRO A 106 -7.57 11.31 -5.74
CA PRO A 106 -6.59 11.20 -6.82
C PRO A 106 -6.16 9.75 -6.97
N LEU A 107 -7.08 8.94 -7.49
CA LEU A 107 -6.92 7.50 -7.68
C LEU A 107 -5.73 7.21 -8.62
N LEU A 108 -5.53 8.00 -9.66
CA LEU A 108 -4.43 7.80 -10.61
C LEU A 108 -3.04 7.99 -9.94
N PRO A 109 -2.78 9.08 -9.17
CA PRO A 109 -1.59 9.21 -8.34
C PRO A 109 -1.39 8.05 -7.36
N PHE A 110 -2.46 7.55 -6.73
CA PHE A 110 -2.38 6.35 -5.90
C PHE A 110 -1.87 5.13 -6.70
N GLY A 111 -2.46 4.87 -7.87
CA GLY A 111 -2.05 3.77 -8.74
C GLY A 111 -0.59 3.89 -9.17
N CYS A 112 -0.14 5.09 -9.48
CA CYS A 112 1.26 5.40 -9.83
C CYS A 112 2.20 5.12 -8.65
N ILE A 113 1.89 5.64 -7.47
CA ILE A 113 2.67 5.44 -6.24
C ILE A 113 2.74 3.95 -5.90
N TYR A 114 1.61 3.25 -5.92
CA TYR A 114 1.57 1.83 -5.59
C TYR A 114 2.43 1.01 -6.56
N LYS A 115 2.28 1.24 -7.86
CA LYS A 115 3.05 0.52 -8.89
C LYS A 115 4.54 0.78 -8.74
N GLU A 116 4.94 2.03 -8.52
CA GLU A 116 6.35 2.40 -8.37
C GLU A 116 6.96 1.90 -7.05
N TRP A 117 6.21 1.97 -5.95
CA TRP A 117 6.63 1.42 -4.65
C TRP A 117 6.91 -0.08 -4.75
N PHE A 118 5.96 -0.84 -5.29
CA PHE A 118 6.16 -2.28 -5.48
C PHE A 118 7.32 -2.56 -6.43
N ARG A 119 7.43 -1.84 -7.56
CA ARG A 119 8.53 -1.99 -8.52
C ARG A 119 9.89 -1.81 -7.85
N TYR A 120 10.05 -0.74 -7.07
CA TYR A 120 11.30 -0.45 -6.36
C TYR A 120 11.73 -1.58 -5.42
N HIS A 121 10.77 -2.22 -4.74
CA HIS A 121 11.01 -3.36 -3.85
C HIS A 121 10.93 -4.72 -4.57
N ASN A 122 11.19 -4.79 -5.88
CA ASN A 122 11.14 -6.04 -6.67
C ASN A 122 9.81 -6.81 -6.53
N ASN A 123 8.70 -6.07 -6.46
CA ASN A 123 7.33 -6.53 -6.21
C ASN A 123 7.14 -7.25 -4.86
N LYS A 124 8.03 -7.01 -3.89
CA LYS A 124 7.95 -7.59 -2.53
C LYS A 124 8.27 -6.52 -1.47
N PRO A 125 7.53 -5.40 -1.42
CA PRO A 125 7.70 -4.44 -0.33
C PRO A 125 7.31 -5.07 1.01
N ASP A 126 7.89 -4.56 2.09
CA ASP A 126 7.31 -4.76 3.42
C ASP A 126 5.97 -4.00 3.44
N ILE A 127 4.88 -4.72 3.69
CA ILE A 127 3.51 -4.18 3.78
C ILE A 127 2.95 -4.32 5.19
N GLU A 128 3.73 -4.89 6.11
CA GLU A 128 3.29 -5.22 7.46
C GLU A 128 2.88 -3.94 8.20
N PHE A 129 1.78 -4.01 8.94
CA PHE A 129 1.27 -2.90 9.75
C PHE A 129 1.05 -1.62 8.94
N GLY A 130 0.65 -1.81 7.68
CA GLY A 130 0.34 -0.75 6.73
C GLY A 130 1.56 -0.07 6.14
N HIS A 131 2.78 -0.64 6.20
CA HIS A 131 3.97 -0.01 5.64
C HIS A 131 3.80 0.35 4.16
N PHE A 132 3.93 1.63 3.81
CA PHE A 132 3.69 2.14 2.46
C PHE A 132 4.28 3.53 2.27
N PHE A 133 4.42 3.99 1.02
CA PHE A 133 4.95 5.31 0.69
C PHE A 133 4.28 6.47 1.44
N ALA A 134 2.95 6.62 1.32
CA ALA A 134 2.21 7.71 1.96
C ALA A 134 0.70 7.44 1.98
N ASN A 135 0.01 8.11 2.90
CA ASN A 135 -1.43 8.32 2.82
C ASN A 135 -1.75 9.80 2.54
N PRO A 136 -2.89 10.09 1.88
CA PRO A 136 -3.23 11.44 1.50
C PRO A 136 -3.83 12.21 2.67
N ILE A 137 -3.42 13.47 2.79
CA ILE A 137 -4.02 14.49 3.64
C ILE A 137 -4.71 15.48 2.70
N ARG A 138 -6.04 15.51 2.74
CA ARG A 138 -6.85 16.42 1.93
C ARG A 138 -6.79 17.83 2.51
N MET A 139 -6.46 18.81 1.70
CA MET A 139 -6.52 20.23 2.09
C MET A 139 -7.79 20.86 1.55
N THR A 140 -8.62 21.47 2.40
CA THR A 140 -9.81 22.19 1.92
C THR A 140 -9.43 23.54 1.32
N SER A 141 -10.39 24.23 0.71
CA SER A 141 -10.21 25.64 0.28
C SER A 141 -9.84 26.58 1.43
N THR A 142 -10.16 26.18 2.65
CA THR A 142 -9.80 26.84 3.90
C THR A 142 -8.60 26.18 4.57
N GLY A 143 -7.87 25.28 3.93
CA GLY A 143 -6.65 24.68 4.48
C GLY A 143 -5.41 25.54 4.25
N PRO A 144 -4.23 25.09 4.69
CA PRO A 144 -2.97 25.77 4.39
C PRO A 144 -2.75 25.90 2.88
N ALA A 145 -2.64 27.14 2.40
CA ALA A 145 -2.43 27.43 0.98
C ALA A 145 -0.95 27.52 0.58
N THR A 146 -0.09 27.89 1.53
CA THR A 146 1.35 28.09 1.32
C THR A 146 2.16 26.90 1.77
N ILE A 147 3.35 26.71 1.20
CA ILE A 147 4.26 25.64 1.67
C ILE A 147 4.63 25.82 3.15
N GLY A 148 4.89 27.05 3.60
CA GLY A 148 5.15 27.33 5.02
C GLY A 148 4.00 26.87 5.93
N GLY A 149 2.75 27.18 5.56
CA GLY A 149 1.58 26.73 6.34
C GLY A 149 1.39 25.21 6.31
N ILE A 150 1.76 24.53 5.22
CA ILE A 150 1.77 23.06 5.16
C ILE A 150 2.79 22.50 6.14
N LEU A 151 4.01 23.06 6.19
CA LEU A 151 5.06 22.62 7.11
C LEU A 151 4.67 22.84 8.58
N GLU A 152 4.09 23.99 8.92
CA GLU A 152 3.57 24.26 10.27
C GLU A 152 2.48 23.25 10.67
N ALA A 153 1.54 22.96 9.76
CA ALA A 153 0.49 21.97 10.00
C ALA A 153 1.05 20.55 10.14
N HIS A 154 2.05 20.20 9.34
CA HIS A 154 2.75 18.91 9.40
C HIS A 154 3.48 18.72 10.74
N GLN A 155 4.21 19.73 11.19
CA GLN A 155 4.89 19.70 12.48
C GLN A 155 3.89 19.50 13.63
N ALA A 156 2.81 20.29 13.65
CA ALA A 156 1.76 20.15 14.65
C ALA A 156 1.10 18.77 14.66
N LEU A 157 0.88 18.18 13.46
CA LEU A 157 0.36 16.83 13.32
C LEU A 157 1.33 15.78 13.85
N CYS A 158 2.62 15.86 13.50
CA CYS A 158 3.64 14.93 13.97
C CYS A 158 3.80 14.97 15.50
N ASP A 159 3.73 16.16 16.10
CA ASP A 159 3.81 16.33 17.56
C ASP A 159 2.57 15.76 18.26
N GLN A 160 1.40 15.93 17.65
CA GLN A 160 0.16 15.30 18.13
C GLN A 160 0.26 13.78 18.08
N VAL A 161 0.71 13.21 16.96
CA VAL A 161 0.90 11.76 16.79
C VAL A 161 1.89 11.21 17.81
N SER A 162 3.04 11.87 17.98
CA SER A 162 4.06 11.47 18.94
C SER A 162 3.51 11.43 20.37
N THR A 163 2.79 12.48 20.77
CA THR A 163 2.14 12.58 22.08
C THR A 163 1.11 11.47 22.28
N LEU A 164 0.30 11.20 21.25
CA LEU A 164 -0.74 10.18 21.30
C LEU A 164 -0.15 8.77 21.41
N LEU A 165 0.85 8.42 20.59
CA LEU A 165 1.55 7.14 20.66
C LEU A 165 2.19 6.93 22.04
N HIS A 166 2.84 7.95 22.59
CA HIS A 166 3.38 7.90 23.94
C HIS A 166 2.27 7.66 24.99
N ASN A 167 1.12 8.32 24.87
CA ASN A 167 0.00 8.09 25.79
C ASN A 167 -0.62 6.68 25.67
N ILE A 168 -0.72 6.14 24.45
CA ILE A 168 -1.17 4.76 24.21
C ILE A 168 -0.23 3.77 24.87
N SER A 169 1.09 3.92 24.67
CA SER A 169 2.11 3.04 25.26
C SER A 169 2.07 3.01 26.80
N ARG A 170 1.55 4.07 27.43
CA ARG A 170 1.39 4.19 28.90
C ARG A 170 0.01 3.77 29.40
N GLY A 171 -0.87 3.26 28.54
CA GLY A 171 -2.24 2.90 28.88
C GLY A 171 -3.13 4.08 29.25
N LYS A 172 -2.78 5.30 28.80
CA LYS A 172 -3.49 6.55 29.12
C LYS A 172 -4.45 7.02 28.04
N ALA A 173 -4.54 6.31 26.92
CA ALA A 173 -5.45 6.65 25.84
C ALA A 173 -6.89 6.26 26.20
N ARG A 174 -7.84 7.17 25.99
CA ARG A 174 -9.28 6.86 26.14
C ARG A 174 -9.72 5.97 24.99
N GLU A 175 -10.47 4.91 25.27
CA GLU A 175 -11.16 4.15 24.23
C GLU A 175 -12.19 5.04 23.54
N LEU A 176 -12.09 5.15 22.21
CA LEU A 176 -13.10 5.80 21.38
C LEU A 176 -14.08 4.74 20.87
N LEU A 177 -15.30 5.16 20.55
CA LEU A 177 -16.43 4.29 20.17
C LEU A 177 -16.21 3.47 18.87
N MET A 178 -15.06 3.57 18.18
CA MET A 178 -14.79 2.87 16.93
C MET A 178 -13.34 2.37 16.82
N GLY A 179 -13.02 1.30 17.57
CA GLY A 179 -11.85 0.45 17.31
C GLY A 179 -10.75 0.52 18.37
N SER A 180 -9.87 -0.48 18.37
CA SER A 180 -8.71 -0.53 19.24
C SER A 180 -7.61 0.39 18.74
N TRP A 181 -6.92 1.03 19.68
CA TRP A 181 -5.67 1.74 19.40
C TRP A 181 -4.65 0.80 18.77
N PRO A 182 -3.82 1.29 17.84
CA PRO A 182 -2.78 0.47 17.24
C PRO A 182 -1.77 0.01 18.30
N ASN A 183 -1.25 -1.21 18.15
CA ASN A 183 -0.13 -1.67 18.98
C ASN A 183 1.09 -0.80 18.65
N THR A 184 1.57 -0.02 19.63
CA THR A 184 2.71 0.89 19.48
C THR A 184 4.04 0.19 19.24
N GLU A 185 4.12 -1.13 19.44
CA GLU A 185 5.28 -1.95 19.05
C GLU A 185 5.39 -2.12 17.53
N HIS A 186 4.26 -2.05 16.82
CA HIS A 186 4.20 -2.31 15.38
C HIS A 186 3.83 -1.08 14.56
N TYR A 187 3.10 -0.13 15.14
CA TYR A 187 2.68 1.11 14.51
C TYR A 187 3.44 2.29 15.12
N ARG A 188 4.38 2.82 14.35
CA ARG A 188 5.24 3.92 14.78
C ARG A 188 5.31 5.01 13.73
N MET A 189 5.58 6.23 14.16
CA MET A 189 5.91 7.31 13.25
C MET A 189 7.39 7.19 12.87
N LEU A 190 7.68 7.04 11.57
CA LEU A 190 9.05 6.97 11.10
C LEU A 190 9.71 8.35 11.16
N PRO A 191 11.01 8.46 11.49
CA PRO A 191 11.73 9.74 11.48
C PRO A 191 11.61 10.48 10.13
N LEU A 192 11.66 9.73 9.01
CA LEU A 192 11.45 10.30 7.67
C LEU A 192 10.10 11.00 7.52
N CYS A 193 9.04 10.49 8.18
CA CYS A 193 7.72 11.12 8.14
C CYS A 193 7.77 12.55 8.68
N ARG A 194 8.66 12.84 9.65
CA ARG A 194 8.86 14.20 10.18
C ARG A 194 9.74 15.06 9.26
N ALA A 195 10.71 14.45 8.60
CA ALA A 195 11.77 15.14 7.85
C ALA A 195 11.38 15.56 6.42
N ILE A 196 10.46 14.85 5.77
CA ILE A 196 10.08 15.12 4.39
C ILE A 196 8.58 14.95 4.16
N VAL A 197 7.99 15.89 3.42
CA VAL A 197 6.60 15.82 2.93
C VAL A 197 6.57 15.87 1.41
N VAL A 198 5.52 15.28 0.83
CA VAL A 198 5.22 15.42 -0.60
C VAL A 198 3.91 16.16 -0.79
N VAL A 199 3.85 17.05 -1.78
CA VAL A 199 2.66 17.85 -2.07
C VAL A 199 2.23 17.61 -3.51
N LEU A 200 1.00 17.14 -3.66
CA LEU A 200 0.29 17.09 -4.93
C LEU A 200 -0.46 18.41 -5.10
N ASP A 201 0.19 19.38 -5.74
CA ASP A 201 -0.32 20.74 -5.93
C ASP A 201 -0.93 20.99 -7.31
N GLN A 202 -0.61 20.13 -8.28
CA GLN A 202 -1.15 20.12 -9.63
C GLN A 202 -1.59 18.71 -9.99
N PHE A 203 -2.70 18.58 -10.73
CA PHE A 203 -3.20 17.31 -11.22
C PHE A 203 -3.24 17.34 -12.75
N GLU A 204 -2.52 16.40 -13.37
CA GLU A 204 -2.47 16.25 -14.82
C GLU A 204 -3.56 15.27 -15.24
N GLU A 205 -4.66 15.79 -15.81
CA GLU A 205 -5.83 14.99 -16.16
C GLU A 205 -5.76 14.40 -17.57
N ASP A 206 -4.99 15.03 -18.48
CA ASP A 206 -4.84 14.64 -19.88
C ASP A 206 -3.99 13.37 -20.02
N THR A 207 -4.49 12.27 -19.48
CA THR A 207 -3.89 10.95 -19.64
C THR A 207 -4.36 10.40 -20.97
N GLU A 208 -3.43 10.30 -21.92
CA GLU A 208 -3.73 9.73 -23.24
C GLU A 208 -4.17 8.28 -23.07
N GLU A 209 -5.39 7.96 -23.54
CA GLU A 209 -5.81 6.58 -23.67
C GLU A 209 -4.96 5.92 -24.78
N GLU A 210 -4.44 4.74 -24.50
CA GLU A 210 -3.80 3.89 -25.50
C GLU A 210 -4.82 3.43 -26.55
N ALA A 211 -4.35 2.85 -27.66
CA ALA A 211 -5.20 2.41 -28.77
C ALA A 211 -6.32 1.42 -28.37
N ASP A 212 -6.21 0.77 -27.21
CA ASP A 212 -7.20 -0.16 -26.67
C ASP A 212 -8.13 0.46 -25.60
N GLY A 213 -8.10 1.79 -25.44
CA GLY A 213 -8.91 2.53 -24.47
C GLY A 213 -8.43 2.43 -23.03
N SER A 214 -7.22 1.88 -22.80
CA SER A 214 -6.61 1.81 -21.47
C SER A 214 -5.69 2.99 -21.18
N ILE A 215 -5.45 3.25 -19.90
CA ILE A 215 -4.53 4.29 -19.42
C ILE A 215 -3.28 3.59 -18.89
N SER A 216 -2.12 3.93 -19.43
CA SER A 216 -0.83 3.47 -18.91
C SER A 216 -0.49 4.19 -17.62
N VAL A 217 -0.45 3.46 -16.50
CA VAL A 217 -0.02 4.00 -15.20
C VAL A 217 1.44 4.44 -15.25
N ASP A 218 2.26 3.79 -16.08
CA ASP A 218 3.68 4.14 -16.22
C ASP A 218 3.86 5.50 -16.88
N LYS A 219 3.17 5.74 -18.00
CA LYS A 219 3.19 7.06 -18.66
C LYS A 219 2.62 8.14 -17.76
N ALA A 220 1.52 7.85 -17.06
CA ALA A 220 0.91 8.78 -16.11
C ALA A 220 1.87 9.15 -14.97
N SER A 221 2.61 8.18 -14.42
CA SER A 221 3.54 8.38 -13.32
C SER A 221 4.74 9.28 -13.69
N LEU A 222 5.15 9.28 -14.96
CA LEU A 222 6.21 10.15 -15.48
C LEU A 222 5.74 11.59 -15.74
N ARG A 223 4.45 11.75 -16.09
CA ARG A 223 3.86 13.07 -16.37
C ARG A 223 3.40 13.78 -15.11
N GLN A 224 2.82 13.05 -14.16
CA GLN A 224 2.37 13.62 -12.90
C GLN A 224 3.59 14.12 -12.11
N THR A 225 3.62 15.42 -11.82
CA THR A 225 4.67 16.03 -11.00
C THR A 225 4.20 16.20 -9.57
N ILE A 226 5.13 16.16 -8.61
CA ILE A 226 4.87 16.52 -7.22
C ILE A 226 5.98 17.39 -6.67
N LEU A 227 5.69 18.11 -5.59
CA LEU A 227 6.70 18.80 -4.80
C LEU A 227 7.19 17.89 -3.68
N MET A 228 8.50 17.91 -3.47
CA MET A 228 9.14 17.32 -2.30
C MET A 228 9.71 18.45 -1.47
N VAL A 229 9.39 18.47 -0.18
CA VAL A 229 9.79 19.56 0.72
C VAL A 229 10.46 18.96 1.94
N SER A 230 11.71 19.35 2.19
CA SER A 230 12.38 19.06 3.45
C SER A 230 11.80 19.97 4.54
N THR A 231 11.48 19.40 5.68
CA THR A 231 10.88 20.12 6.81
C THR A 231 11.94 20.80 7.69
N GLY A 232 13.20 20.40 7.55
CA GLY A 232 14.30 20.77 8.45
C GLY A 232 14.35 19.97 9.76
N ASP A 233 13.36 19.09 10.02
CA ASP A 233 13.37 18.18 11.16
C ASP A 233 14.08 16.87 10.78
N ASP A 234 15.42 16.91 10.78
CA ASP A 234 16.25 15.72 10.53
C ASP A 234 16.48 14.89 11.81
N SER A 235 15.68 15.10 12.87
CA SER A 235 15.86 14.40 14.13
C SER A 235 15.60 12.89 13.97
N GLY A 236 16.57 12.09 14.41
CA GLY A 236 16.50 10.63 14.29
C GLY A 236 16.83 10.07 12.90
N LEU A 237 17.27 10.91 11.94
CA LEU A 237 17.87 10.45 10.70
C LEU A 237 19.37 10.19 10.84
N SER A 238 19.88 9.29 10.02
CA SER A 238 21.31 9.00 9.87
C SER A 238 22.09 10.15 9.23
N ALA A 239 21.43 10.94 8.38
CA ALA A 239 21.97 12.16 7.79
C ALA A 239 20.85 13.10 7.32
N PRO A 240 21.10 14.42 7.24
CA PRO A 240 20.14 15.39 6.71
C PRO A 240 19.60 15.04 5.32
N ILE A 241 18.38 15.48 5.04
CA ILE A 241 17.79 15.32 3.70
C ILE A 241 18.47 16.25 2.69
N SER A 242 18.94 15.68 1.58
CA SER A 242 19.54 16.42 0.47
C SER A 242 18.96 15.95 -0.86
N PHE A 243 18.58 16.90 -1.72
CA PHE A 243 18.04 16.62 -3.05
C PHE A 243 19.13 16.58 -4.15
N GLU A 244 20.41 16.64 -3.79
CA GLU A 244 21.51 16.68 -4.78
C GLU A 244 21.50 15.45 -5.71
N SER A 245 21.12 14.27 -5.23
CA SER A 245 21.05 13.05 -6.05
C SER A 245 19.98 13.12 -7.15
N ILE A 246 18.95 13.94 -6.98
CA ILE A 246 17.82 14.09 -7.92
C ILE A 246 17.79 15.44 -8.63
N LYS A 247 18.82 16.27 -8.42
CA LYS A 247 18.91 17.64 -8.97
C LYS A 247 18.71 17.71 -10.47
N ALA A 248 19.24 16.73 -11.20
CA ALA A 248 19.13 16.64 -12.65
C ALA A 248 17.71 16.34 -13.16
N GLN A 249 16.82 15.84 -12.29
CA GLN A 249 15.42 15.54 -12.63
C GLN A 249 14.46 16.64 -12.14
N THR A 250 14.99 17.74 -11.58
CA THR A 250 14.16 18.82 -11.05
C THR A 250 13.48 19.63 -12.15
N LEU A 251 12.24 20.01 -11.90
CA LEU A 251 11.38 20.76 -12.79
C LEU A 251 11.11 22.16 -12.21
N PRO A 252 10.66 23.13 -13.02
CA PRO A 252 10.25 24.43 -12.51
C PRO A 252 9.14 24.29 -11.45
N LEU A 253 9.30 24.95 -10.29
CA LEU A 253 8.36 24.82 -9.17
C LEU A 253 6.93 25.23 -9.51
N ALA A 254 6.73 26.12 -10.50
CA ALA A 254 5.44 26.66 -10.93
C ALA A 254 4.55 27.16 -9.76
N ARG A 255 5.18 27.83 -8.79
CA ARG A 255 4.53 28.42 -7.61
C ARG A 255 5.07 29.83 -7.35
N SER A 256 4.20 30.73 -6.91
CA SER A 256 4.53 32.13 -6.61
C SER A 256 4.72 32.42 -5.12
N ASP A 257 4.26 31.53 -4.24
CA ASP A 257 4.34 31.66 -2.78
C ASP A 257 5.70 31.28 -2.19
N VAL A 258 6.65 30.88 -3.04
CA VAL A 258 8.01 30.52 -2.65
C VAL A 258 8.98 31.45 -3.38
N PRO A 259 9.53 32.47 -2.69
CA PRO A 259 10.55 33.33 -3.27
C PRO A 259 11.77 32.52 -3.69
N SER A 260 12.49 32.97 -4.72
CA SER A 260 13.73 32.34 -5.20
C SER A 260 14.85 32.26 -4.15
N ILE A 261 14.70 33.00 -3.04
CA ILE A 261 15.64 33.08 -1.91
C ILE A 261 15.00 32.48 -0.63
N SER A 262 13.98 31.64 -0.77
CA SER A 262 13.36 30.98 0.38
C SER A 262 14.35 30.05 1.08
N SER A 263 14.35 30.04 2.41
CA SER A 263 15.07 29.06 3.22
C SER A 263 14.44 27.66 3.17
N ILE A 264 13.27 27.52 2.52
CA ILE A 264 12.59 26.24 2.37
C ILE A 264 13.27 25.43 1.27
N ASN A 265 13.87 24.32 1.65
CA ASN A 265 14.49 23.39 0.72
C ASN A 265 13.41 22.51 0.07
N MET A 266 13.14 22.74 -1.21
CA MET A 266 12.16 21.98 -1.98
C MET A 266 12.57 21.79 -3.44
N VAL A 267 12.03 20.73 -4.05
CA VAL A 267 12.17 20.45 -5.47
C VAL A 267 10.84 19.99 -6.07
N ARG A 268 10.61 20.28 -7.35
CA ARG A 268 9.55 19.61 -8.12
C ARG A 268 10.17 18.51 -8.97
N VAL A 269 9.56 17.34 -8.97
CA VAL A 269 10.03 16.18 -9.75
C VAL A 269 8.84 15.36 -10.27
N PRO A 270 9.06 14.45 -11.24
CA PRO A 270 8.08 13.41 -11.56
C PRO A 270 7.73 12.57 -10.33
N LEU A 271 6.49 12.06 -10.28
CA LEU A 271 5.99 11.24 -9.18
C LEU A 271 6.84 9.97 -8.99
N THR A 272 7.30 9.35 -10.08
CA THR A 272 8.20 8.19 -10.03
C THR A 272 9.51 8.51 -9.30
N THR A 273 10.15 9.62 -9.65
CA THR A 273 11.40 10.07 -9.02
C THR A 273 11.23 10.30 -7.53
N ALA A 274 10.11 10.89 -7.11
CA ALA A 274 9.84 11.11 -5.69
C ALA A 274 9.65 9.82 -4.90
N VAL A 275 8.92 8.85 -5.46
CA VAL A 275 8.72 7.53 -4.83
C VAL A 275 10.05 6.82 -4.65
N GLN A 276 10.88 6.78 -5.70
CA GLN A 276 12.21 6.18 -5.66
C GLN A 276 13.11 6.87 -4.63
N PHE A 277 13.14 8.21 -4.62
CA PHE A 277 13.97 8.96 -3.69
C PHE A 277 13.60 8.71 -2.23
N VAL A 278 12.31 8.73 -1.88
CA VAL A 278 11.87 8.45 -0.51
C VAL A 278 12.17 7.01 -0.12
N ALA A 279 12.01 6.07 -1.05
CA ALA A 279 12.36 4.68 -0.80
C ALA A 279 13.89 4.47 -0.66
N ASP A 280 14.72 5.27 -1.34
CA ASP A 280 16.18 5.27 -1.18
C ASP A 280 16.58 5.83 0.20
N LEU A 281 15.91 6.91 0.64
CA LEU A 281 16.08 7.42 2.00
C LEU A 281 15.69 6.37 3.04
N GLU A 282 14.56 5.69 2.86
CA GLU A 282 14.14 4.63 3.76
C GLU A 282 15.17 3.50 3.84
N ARG A 283 15.65 3.02 2.68
CA ARG A 283 16.71 1.99 2.63
C ARG A 283 17.98 2.45 3.35
N ARG A 284 18.35 3.74 3.23
CA ARG A 284 19.49 4.32 3.94
C ARG A 284 19.28 4.28 5.46
N GLU A 285 18.10 4.67 5.94
CA GLU A 285 17.79 4.63 7.37
C GLU A 285 17.73 3.19 7.92
N GLU A 286 17.20 2.24 7.15
CA GLU A 286 17.23 0.82 7.52
C GLU A 286 18.66 0.28 7.64
N ALA A 287 19.55 0.66 6.72
CA ALA A 287 20.96 0.27 6.76
C ALA A 287 21.71 0.90 7.96
N ALA A 288 21.34 2.11 8.35
CA ALA A 288 21.94 2.80 9.51
C ALA A 288 21.39 2.29 10.85
N PHE A 289 20.13 1.84 10.90
CA PHE A 289 19.43 1.43 12.11
C PHE A 289 18.75 0.05 11.95
N PRO A 290 19.52 -1.04 11.80
CA PRO A 290 18.98 -2.37 11.52
C PRO A 290 18.07 -2.92 12.62
N ASP A 291 18.35 -2.59 13.89
CA ASP A 291 17.54 -3.05 15.03
C ASP A 291 16.22 -2.29 15.19
N SER A 292 15.99 -1.26 14.38
CA SER A 292 14.80 -0.44 14.54
C SER A 292 13.53 -1.18 14.11
N ARG A 293 13.57 -2.08 13.11
CA ARG A 293 12.37 -2.79 12.62
C ARG A 293 12.32 -4.21 13.15
N HIS A 294 11.22 -4.56 13.82
CA HIS A 294 10.87 -5.97 14.06
C HIS A 294 10.37 -6.61 12.76
N HIS A 295 11.30 -6.88 11.82
CA HIS A 295 11.01 -7.51 10.52
C HIS A 295 10.35 -8.90 10.62
N SER A 296 10.29 -9.50 11.82
CA SER A 296 9.68 -10.81 12.05
C SER A 296 8.19 -10.75 12.40
N ALA A 297 7.66 -9.58 12.77
CA ALA A 297 6.26 -9.45 13.14
C ALA A 297 5.38 -9.42 11.88
N MET A 298 4.42 -10.34 11.78
CA MET A 298 3.45 -10.37 10.70
C MET A 298 2.12 -9.77 11.13
N ASP A 299 1.57 -8.90 10.29
CA ASP A 299 0.26 -8.32 10.45
C ASP A 299 -0.81 -9.39 10.19
N SER A 300 -1.46 -9.80 11.27
CA SER A 300 -2.54 -10.79 11.25
C SER A 300 -3.79 -10.28 10.53
N SER A 301 -3.96 -8.95 10.40
CA SER A 301 -5.08 -8.37 9.64
C SER A 301 -4.95 -8.58 8.13
N LEU A 302 -3.73 -8.81 7.63
CA LEU A 302 -3.47 -9.17 6.23
C LEU A 302 -3.58 -10.69 5.99
N SER A 303 -3.76 -11.48 7.05
CA SER A 303 -3.90 -12.92 6.92
C SER A 303 -5.32 -13.28 6.45
N PRO A 304 -5.49 -14.34 5.64
CA PRO A 304 -6.80 -14.78 5.17
C PRO A 304 -7.77 -15.05 6.33
N ARG A 305 -9.03 -14.61 6.21
CA ARG A 305 -10.07 -14.77 7.24
C ARG A 305 -10.64 -16.21 7.30
N LYS A 306 -11.01 -16.60 8.53
CA LYS A 306 -11.74 -17.80 8.99
C LYS A 306 -12.97 -18.19 8.15
N ASP A 307 -13.10 -19.49 7.88
CA ASP A 307 -14.37 -20.20 7.90
C ASP A 307 -14.30 -21.25 9.04
N GLY A 308 -15.10 -21.09 10.10
CA GLY A 308 -15.33 -22.13 11.12
C GLY A 308 -14.32 -22.24 12.28
N ASP A 309 -14.75 -21.83 13.48
CA ASP A 309 -14.48 -22.32 14.85
C ASP A 309 -13.15 -22.95 15.32
N THR A 310 -12.03 -22.88 14.60
CA THR A 310 -10.73 -23.30 15.15
C THR A 310 -9.69 -22.16 15.14
N GLU A 311 -9.18 -21.86 16.33
CA GLU A 311 -8.30 -20.73 16.68
C GLU A 311 -6.85 -20.85 16.19
N THR A 312 -6.53 -21.72 15.23
CA THR A 312 -5.14 -21.81 14.77
C THR A 312 -4.94 -21.02 13.49
N PHE A 313 -4.55 -19.75 13.65
CA PHE A 313 -3.90 -18.97 12.62
C PHE A 313 -2.74 -19.77 12.01
N ALA A 314 -2.65 -19.85 10.69
CA ALA A 314 -1.37 -20.11 10.05
C ALA A 314 -0.71 -18.74 9.86
N PHE A 315 0.15 -18.37 10.81
CA PHE A 315 0.83 -17.06 10.79
C PHE A 315 1.81 -16.91 9.62
N GLY A 316 2.13 -17.97 8.89
CA GLY A 316 3.03 -17.94 7.74
C GLY A 316 2.53 -18.80 6.58
N ALA A 317 3.04 -18.49 5.38
CA ALA A 317 2.67 -19.16 4.14
C ALA A 317 2.84 -20.69 4.25
N ASP A 318 3.93 -21.18 4.85
CA ASP A 318 4.18 -22.61 4.98
C ASP A 318 3.13 -23.33 5.84
N MET A 319 2.83 -22.79 7.03
CA MET A 319 1.78 -23.35 7.88
C MET A 319 0.41 -23.34 7.19
N TRP A 320 0.15 -22.31 6.38
CA TRP A 320 -1.12 -22.19 5.67
C TRP A 320 -1.19 -23.23 4.55
N VAL A 321 -0.12 -23.37 3.76
CA VAL A 321 -0.01 -24.38 2.72
C VAL A 321 -0.14 -25.79 3.30
N ASP A 322 0.52 -26.09 4.41
CA ASP A 322 0.45 -27.42 5.01
C ASP A 322 -0.97 -27.75 5.49
N LYS A 323 -1.69 -26.78 6.07
CA LYS A 323 -3.11 -26.96 6.44
C LYS A 323 -4.01 -27.19 5.23
N ILE A 324 -3.86 -26.38 4.19
CA ILE A 324 -4.64 -26.52 2.95
C ILE A 324 -4.37 -27.87 2.29
N MET A 325 -3.12 -28.31 2.26
CA MET A 325 -2.75 -29.61 1.72
C MET A 325 -3.27 -30.77 2.57
N GLN A 326 -3.27 -30.64 3.89
CA GLN A 326 -3.88 -31.63 4.79
C GLN A 326 -5.40 -31.74 4.57
N GLU A 327 -6.09 -30.59 4.48
CA GLU A 327 -7.53 -30.56 4.20
C GLU A 327 -7.86 -31.19 2.83
N ALA A 328 -7.01 -30.97 1.83
CA ALA A 328 -7.17 -31.58 0.52
C ALA A 328 -6.87 -33.09 0.51
N GLU A 329 -6.03 -33.60 1.40
CA GLU A 329 -5.86 -35.05 1.58
C GLU A 329 -7.11 -35.71 2.17
N GLU A 330 -7.91 -34.98 2.95
CA GLU A 330 -9.18 -35.46 3.52
C GLU A 330 -10.36 -35.31 2.54
N LYS A 331 -10.44 -34.18 1.82
CA LYS A 331 -11.59 -33.80 0.98
C LYS A 331 -11.38 -34.06 -0.52
N GLY A 332 -10.16 -34.43 -0.92
CA GLY A 332 -9.71 -34.48 -2.31
C GLY A 332 -9.24 -33.10 -2.80
N ILE A 333 -8.30 -33.09 -3.74
CA ILE A 333 -7.69 -31.89 -4.34
C ILE A 333 -8.73 -30.96 -4.96
N ASP A 334 -9.79 -31.52 -5.55
CA ASP A 334 -10.87 -30.74 -6.15
C ASP A 334 -11.95 -30.33 -5.13
N GLY A 335 -11.90 -30.88 -3.91
CA GLY A 335 -12.81 -30.59 -2.81
C GLY A 335 -12.43 -29.34 -2.01
N VAL A 336 -11.21 -28.82 -2.18
CA VAL A 336 -10.71 -27.58 -1.58
C VAL A 336 -10.42 -26.58 -2.70
N PHE A 337 -11.02 -25.39 -2.63
CA PHE A 337 -10.97 -24.39 -3.71
C PHE A 337 -9.53 -23.96 -4.03
N GLU A 338 -8.72 -23.73 -3.01
CA GLU A 338 -7.34 -23.32 -3.12
C GLU A 338 -6.48 -24.34 -3.88
N THR A 339 -6.57 -25.63 -3.51
CA THR A 339 -5.84 -26.70 -4.21
C THR A 339 -6.38 -26.93 -5.61
N TRP A 340 -7.71 -26.86 -5.77
CA TRP A 340 -8.35 -26.95 -7.08
C TRP A 340 -7.79 -25.92 -8.05
N GLU A 341 -7.78 -24.63 -7.66
CA GLU A 341 -7.23 -23.56 -8.51
C GLU A 341 -5.72 -23.75 -8.73
N SER A 342 -4.99 -24.12 -7.69
CA SER A 342 -3.54 -24.24 -7.74
C SER A 342 -3.08 -25.32 -8.73
N VAL A 343 -3.74 -26.49 -8.73
CA VAL A 343 -3.47 -27.54 -9.73
C VAL A 343 -3.71 -27.03 -11.15
N ARG A 344 -4.81 -26.29 -11.39
CA ARG A 344 -5.07 -25.75 -12.74
C ARG A 344 -4.02 -24.70 -13.12
N ARG A 345 -3.56 -23.86 -12.19
CA ARG A 345 -2.46 -22.92 -12.47
C ARG A 345 -1.17 -23.63 -12.83
N VAL A 346 -0.80 -24.67 -12.09
CA VAL A 346 0.38 -25.50 -12.35
C VAL A 346 0.28 -26.17 -13.72
N GLU A 347 -0.86 -26.80 -14.03
CA GLU A 347 -1.09 -27.47 -15.31
C GLU A 347 -1.14 -26.49 -16.49
N ALA A 348 -1.75 -25.32 -16.32
CA ALA A 348 -1.73 -24.25 -17.33
C ALA A 348 -0.29 -23.86 -17.66
N ARG A 349 0.54 -23.59 -16.64
CA ARG A 349 1.95 -23.22 -16.84
C ARG A 349 2.74 -24.28 -17.61
N LYS A 350 2.52 -25.56 -17.31
CA LYS A 350 3.17 -26.67 -18.06
C LYS A 350 2.76 -26.72 -19.53
N ARG A 351 1.55 -26.24 -19.85
CA ARG A 351 1.02 -26.18 -21.22
C ARG A 351 1.37 -24.87 -21.93
N GLY A 352 2.05 -23.93 -21.27
CA GLY A 352 2.26 -22.57 -21.78
C GLY A 352 0.97 -21.73 -21.82
N GLU A 353 -0.07 -22.16 -21.10
CA GLU A 353 -1.36 -21.48 -20.99
C GLU A 353 -1.44 -20.63 -19.72
N LYS A 354 -2.41 -19.73 -19.68
CA LYS A 354 -2.71 -18.89 -18.51
C LYS A 354 -4.02 -19.32 -17.85
N PHE A 355 -4.02 -19.41 -16.52
CA PHE A 355 -5.23 -19.67 -15.74
C PHE A 355 -5.15 -18.89 -14.45
N GLY A 356 -6.15 -18.05 -14.14
CA GLY A 356 -6.25 -17.35 -12.85
C GLY A 356 -4.96 -16.66 -12.41
N GLU A 357 -4.19 -16.07 -13.34
CA GLU A 357 -2.96 -15.35 -13.01
C GLU A 357 -3.27 -14.18 -12.07
N PHE A 358 -2.40 -13.97 -11.09
CA PHE A 358 -2.52 -12.86 -10.16
C PHE A 358 -2.12 -11.58 -10.87
N GLY A 359 -3.11 -10.82 -11.33
CA GLY A 359 -2.89 -9.46 -11.83
C GLY A 359 -2.38 -8.57 -10.68
N PRO A 360 -1.21 -7.93 -10.82
CA PRO A 360 -0.60 -7.25 -9.68
C PRO A 360 -1.32 -5.93 -9.33
N TYR A 361 -2.03 -5.29 -10.28
CA TYR A 361 -2.48 -3.90 -10.12
C TYR A 361 -3.84 -3.62 -10.81
N HIS A 362 -4.97 -4.03 -10.23
CA HIS A 362 -6.30 -3.65 -10.74
C HIS A 362 -6.99 -2.61 -9.83
N PHE A 363 -6.50 -1.38 -9.87
CA PHE A 363 -7.12 -0.26 -9.16
C PHE A 363 -8.35 0.27 -9.88
N HIS A 364 -8.35 0.20 -11.21
CA HIS A 364 -9.40 0.66 -12.10
C HIS A 364 -9.44 -0.20 -13.36
N ALA A 365 -10.64 -0.43 -13.91
CA ALA A 365 -10.83 -1.35 -15.04
C ALA A 365 -10.09 -0.91 -16.32
N LYS A 366 -9.83 0.39 -16.46
CA LYS A 366 -9.13 0.97 -17.61
C LYS A 366 -7.60 1.06 -17.45
N TRP A 367 -7.01 0.72 -16.31
CA TRP A 367 -5.58 0.96 -16.10
C TRP A 367 -4.70 -0.26 -16.43
N LYS A 368 -3.50 0.00 -16.96
CA LYS A 368 -2.47 -0.99 -17.27
C LYS A 368 -1.09 -0.63 -16.67
#